data_AF-A0A6G5RBV3-F1
#
_entry.id   AF-A0A6G5RBV3-F1
#
_cell.length_a   1.000
_cell.length_b   1.000
_cell.length_c   1.000
_cell.angle_alpha   90.00
_cell.angle_beta   90.00
_cell.angle_gamma   90.00
#
_symmetry.space_group_name_H-M   'P 1'
#
loop_
_entity.id
_entity.type
_entity.pdbx_description
1 polymer ?
#
loop_
_entity_poly.entity_id
_entity_poly.type
_entity_poly.pdbx_seq_one_letter_code
_entity_poly.pdbx_strand_id
1 'polypeptide(L)'
;MGLWHVFYADWQMECCGTPFSVGDEVSWPLLLLDADDVFGGGWHDQLTEVAGPVEDVGGVRMVREETGLPVALGADPDAEEDRRPEPGERTRSVGLLSVERHGARWPQAGGRVRAVQVLTQAWAETAPGSRCYEPVAGQRGLRGVDRCPKWFTKTESETEVEPAADGRGRRSRESGVVVTLDVPGTDSRLSHAVRGARGIPQRGAEPGAETRGIPAADLAVLLESLSTPARRGRSAAGRPTDPKPVARGRADERP
;
A
#
# COMPACT_ATOMS: atom_id res chain seq x y z
N MET A 1 6.77 -18.77 -6.25
CA MET A 1 5.47 -18.08 -6.19
C MET A 1 5.78 -16.79 -5.47
N GLY A 2 5.34 -15.67 -6.03
CA GLY A 2 5.60 -14.36 -5.48
C GLY A 2 4.34 -13.84 -4.79
N LEU A 3 4.51 -13.21 -3.63
CA LEU A 3 3.44 -12.51 -2.94
C LEU A 3 3.36 -11.07 -3.43
N TRP A 4 2.17 -10.60 -3.81
CA TRP A 4 2.01 -9.25 -4.35
C TRP A 4 0.86 -8.54 -3.65
N HIS A 5 1.09 -7.31 -3.19
CA HIS A 5 0.02 -6.43 -2.74
C HIS A 5 -0.63 -5.79 -3.96
N VAL A 6 -1.92 -6.05 -4.14
CA VAL A 6 -2.73 -5.49 -5.21
C VAL A 6 -3.88 -4.70 -4.60
N PHE A 7 -3.95 -3.42 -4.95
CA PHE A 7 -5.05 -2.55 -4.62
C PHE A 7 -6.21 -2.77 -5.59
N TYR A 8 -7.42 -2.91 -5.06
CA TYR A 8 -8.65 -2.93 -5.83
C TYR A 8 -9.56 -1.85 -5.28
N ALA A 9 -9.68 -0.75 -6.03
CA ALA A 9 -10.45 0.41 -5.63
C ALA A 9 -11.94 0.06 -5.43
N ASP A 10 -12.56 0.73 -4.47
CA ASP A 10 -13.99 0.61 -4.15
C ASP A 10 -14.86 0.74 -5.39
N TRP A 11 -14.71 1.81 -6.16
CA TRP A 11 -15.54 2.11 -7.32
C TRP A 11 -15.42 1.06 -8.43
N GLN A 12 -14.22 0.50 -8.66
CA GLN A 12 -14.06 -0.58 -9.62
C GLN A 12 -14.72 -1.86 -9.11
N MET A 13 -14.54 -2.18 -7.82
CA MET A 13 -15.16 -3.35 -7.21
C MET A 13 -16.69 -3.24 -7.22
N GLU A 14 -17.25 -2.08 -6.89
CA GLU A 14 -18.68 -1.79 -6.87
C GLU A 14 -19.30 -1.80 -8.27
N CYS A 15 -18.65 -1.17 -9.25
CA CYS A 15 -19.17 -1.05 -10.61
C CYS A 15 -19.08 -2.38 -11.39
N CYS A 16 -17.88 -2.95 -11.50
CA CYS A 16 -17.61 -4.08 -12.39
C CYS A 16 -16.99 -5.30 -11.69
N GLY A 17 -16.61 -5.16 -10.42
CA GLY A 17 -15.94 -6.23 -9.69
C GLY A 17 -16.85 -7.37 -9.27
N THR A 18 -16.23 -8.54 -9.09
CA THR A 18 -16.83 -9.72 -8.49
C THR A 18 -16.15 -9.95 -7.14
N PRO A 19 -16.90 -10.01 -6.03
CA PRO A 19 -16.34 -10.34 -4.72
C PRO A 19 -15.62 -11.69 -4.73
N PHE A 20 -14.52 -11.77 -4.01
CA PHE A 20 -13.67 -12.95 -3.84
C PHE A 20 -13.37 -13.16 -2.36
N SER A 21 -12.88 -14.34 -2.03
CA SER A 21 -12.53 -14.75 -0.66
C SER A 21 -11.08 -15.21 -0.58
N VAL A 22 -10.56 -15.26 0.64
CA VAL A 22 -9.27 -15.91 0.90
C VAL A 22 -9.32 -17.36 0.41
N GLY A 23 -8.32 -17.76 -0.37
CA GLY A 23 -8.23 -19.07 -1.00
C GLY A 23 -8.73 -19.12 -2.44
N ASP A 24 -9.49 -18.13 -2.91
CA ASP A 24 -9.96 -18.08 -4.30
C ASP A 24 -8.78 -17.90 -5.27
N GLU A 25 -8.91 -18.49 -6.46
CA GLU A 25 -8.05 -18.18 -7.60
C GLU A 25 -8.68 -17.02 -8.38
N VAL A 26 -7.90 -15.97 -8.61
CA VAL A 26 -8.33 -14.77 -9.32
C VAL A 26 -7.36 -14.44 -10.44
N SER A 27 -7.83 -13.68 -11.43
CA SER A 27 -7.01 -13.21 -12.55
C SER A 27 -7.40 -11.78 -12.89
N TRP A 28 -6.45 -10.85 -12.76
CA TRP A 28 -6.70 -9.42 -12.92
C TRP A 28 -5.69 -8.76 -13.85
N PRO A 29 -6.14 -7.85 -14.73
CA PRO A 29 -5.23 -6.90 -15.38
C PRO A 29 -4.66 -5.96 -14.31
N LEU A 30 -3.33 -5.92 -14.21
CA LEU A 30 -2.63 -5.09 -13.23
C LEU A 30 -2.02 -3.87 -13.90
N LEU A 31 -2.13 -2.73 -13.22
CA LEU A 31 -1.58 -1.44 -13.59
C LEU A 31 -0.67 -0.97 -12.45
N LEU A 32 0.59 -0.62 -12.74
CA LEU A 32 1.47 0.03 -11.78
C LEU A 32 1.19 1.53 -11.80
N LEU A 33 0.67 2.04 -10.69
CA LEU A 33 0.44 3.46 -10.49
C LEU A 33 1.60 4.06 -9.69
N ASP A 34 1.90 5.34 -9.94
CA ASP A 34 2.70 6.10 -9.00
C ASP A 34 1.97 6.11 -7.65
N ALA A 35 2.73 5.88 -6.58
CA ALA A 35 2.15 5.82 -5.25
C ALA A 35 1.61 7.18 -4.81
N ASP A 36 2.23 8.28 -5.26
CA ASP A 36 1.84 9.63 -4.86
C ASP A 36 0.48 10.05 -5.46
N ASP A 37 0.12 9.49 -6.62
CA ASP A 37 -1.18 9.71 -7.28
C ASP A 37 -2.33 9.00 -6.57
N VAL A 38 -2.04 7.94 -5.80
CA VAL A 38 -3.05 7.18 -5.08
C VAL A 38 -3.17 7.70 -3.64
N PHE A 39 -4.30 8.35 -3.34
CA PHE A 39 -4.60 8.89 -2.00
C PHE A 39 -3.50 9.78 -1.39
N GLY A 40 -2.77 10.53 -2.22
CA GLY A 40 -1.73 11.46 -1.76
C GLY A 40 -0.49 10.76 -1.19
N GLY A 41 -0.27 9.49 -1.51
CA GLY A 41 0.97 8.80 -1.22
C GLY A 41 1.13 8.19 0.18
N GLY A 42 2.41 8.03 0.54
CA GLY A 42 2.83 7.44 1.80
C GLY A 42 2.72 5.92 1.88
N TRP A 43 2.50 5.20 0.78
CA TRP A 43 2.31 3.74 0.65
C TRP A 43 3.52 2.84 0.96
N HIS A 44 4.52 3.34 1.69
CA HIS A 44 5.87 2.76 1.77
C HIS A 44 5.94 1.23 2.03
N ASP A 45 4.94 0.69 2.70
CA ASP A 45 4.77 -0.70 3.12
C ASP A 45 3.99 -1.58 2.11
N GLN A 46 3.27 -0.99 1.15
CA GLN A 46 2.58 -1.71 0.07
C GLN A 46 3.22 -1.51 -1.31
N LEU A 47 4.33 -0.76 -1.39
CA LEU A 47 5.00 -0.52 -2.67
C LEU A 47 5.54 -1.82 -3.27
N THR A 48 5.25 -1.96 -4.56
CA THR A 48 5.79 -3.01 -5.40
C THR A 48 6.90 -2.44 -6.27
N GLU A 49 7.97 -3.21 -6.45
CA GLU A 49 8.97 -2.94 -7.47
C GLU A 49 8.81 -3.93 -8.62
N VAL A 50 8.79 -3.40 -9.85
CA VAL A 50 8.90 -4.18 -11.08
C VAL A 50 10.11 -3.71 -11.87
N ALA A 51 10.77 -4.65 -12.54
CA ALA A 51 11.94 -4.36 -13.35
C ALA A 51 11.97 -5.27 -14.58
N GLY A 52 12.56 -4.77 -15.66
CA GLY A 52 12.69 -5.49 -16.92
C GLY A 52 12.60 -4.59 -18.14
N PRO A 53 12.70 -5.17 -19.35
CA PRO A 53 12.42 -4.44 -20.58
C PRO A 53 10.94 -4.05 -20.64
N VAL A 54 10.69 -2.88 -21.20
CA VAL A 54 9.34 -2.42 -21.52
C VAL A 54 8.90 -3.02 -22.85
N GLU A 55 7.74 -3.68 -22.82
CA GLU A 55 7.08 -4.25 -23.99
C GLU A 55 5.93 -3.35 -24.42
N ASP A 56 5.68 -3.26 -25.74
CA ASP A 56 4.42 -2.74 -26.27
C ASP A 56 3.47 -3.91 -26.54
N VAL A 57 2.34 -3.93 -25.84
CA VAL A 57 1.29 -4.92 -26.03
C VAL A 57 0.01 -4.22 -26.47
N GLY A 58 -0.11 -3.96 -27.77
CA GLY A 58 -1.30 -3.33 -28.36
C GLY A 58 -1.44 -1.87 -27.97
N GLY A 59 -0.33 -1.13 -27.91
CA GLY A 59 -0.25 0.28 -27.51
C GLY A 59 -0.17 0.48 -25.99
N VAL A 60 0.02 -0.59 -25.22
CA VAL A 60 0.15 -0.55 -23.76
C VAL A 60 1.59 -0.88 -23.38
N ARG A 61 2.25 0.03 -22.66
CA ARG A 61 3.60 -0.16 -22.10
C ARG A 61 3.52 -1.13 -20.91
N MET A 62 4.23 -2.26 -20.99
CA MET A 62 4.20 -3.32 -19.98
C MET A 62 5.59 -3.75 -19.52
N VAL A 63 5.68 -4.31 -18.32
CA VAL A 63 6.88 -4.98 -17.78
C VAL A 63 6.50 -6.39 -17.34
N ARG A 64 7.37 -7.38 -17.60
CA ARG A 64 7.16 -8.79 -17.22
C ARG A 64 8.41 -9.51 -16.74
N GLU A 65 9.51 -9.38 -17.46
CA GLU A 65 10.57 -10.41 -17.51
C GLU A 65 11.21 -10.78 -16.17
N GLU A 66 11.72 -9.82 -15.38
CA GLU A 66 12.51 -10.17 -14.18
C GLU A 66 11.66 -10.70 -13.03
N THR A 67 10.39 -10.27 -12.96
CA THR A 67 9.47 -10.66 -11.89
C THR A 67 8.54 -11.79 -12.29
N GLY A 68 8.39 -12.06 -13.60
CA GLY A 68 7.38 -12.95 -14.18
C GLY A 68 5.95 -12.39 -14.14
N LEU A 69 5.72 -11.24 -13.49
CA LEU A 69 4.40 -10.64 -13.31
C LEU A 69 4.07 -9.69 -14.48
N PRO A 70 3.02 -9.94 -15.29
CA PRO A 70 2.62 -9.01 -16.33
C PRO A 70 1.94 -7.77 -15.72
N VAL A 71 2.56 -6.60 -15.87
CA VAL A 71 2.06 -5.34 -15.31
C VAL A 71 2.11 -4.25 -16.37
N ALA A 72 1.01 -3.50 -16.54
CA ALA A 72 1.00 -2.29 -17.36
C ALA A 72 1.57 -1.10 -16.59
N LEU A 73 2.26 -0.18 -17.26
CA LEU A 73 2.74 1.05 -16.66
C LEU A 73 1.68 2.15 -16.80
N GLY A 74 1.20 2.65 -15.67
CA GLY A 74 0.30 3.80 -15.61
C GLY A 74 0.95 5.04 -16.19
N ALA A 75 0.20 5.78 -17.00
CA ALA A 75 0.55 7.15 -17.35
C ALA A 75 -0.03 8.06 -16.28
N ASP A 76 0.69 9.14 -15.97
CA ASP A 76 0.11 10.28 -15.27
C ASP A 76 -0.96 10.90 -16.20
N PRO A 77 -2.25 10.89 -15.82
CA PRO A 77 -3.32 11.42 -16.65
C PRO A 77 -3.26 12.95 -16.81
N ASP A 78 -2.57 13.65 -15.89
CA ASP A 78 -2.44 15.10 -15.88
C ASP A 78 -1.14 15.58 -16.55
N ALA A 79 -0.24 14.66 -16.91
CA ALA A 79 0.98 15.00 -17.62
C ALA A 79 0.71 15.36 -19.08
N GLU A 80 1.24 16.52 -19.50
CA GLU A 80 1.18 16.95 -20.92
C GLU A 80 1.96 16.02 -21.86
N GLU A 81 2.96 15.30 -21.33
CA GLU A 81 3.81 14.37 -22.07
C GLU A 81 3.85 13.01 -21.37
N ASP A 82 3.81 11.94 -22.15
CA ASP A 82 3.91 10.57 -21.64
C ASP A 82 5.37 10.25 -21.25
N ARG A 83 5.65 10.32 -19.95
CA ARG A 83 6.98 10.07 -19.37
C ARG A 83 7.30 8.60 -19.14
N ARG A 84 6.43 7.67 -19.54
CA ARG A 84 6.74 6.24 -19.38
C ARG A 84 7.93 5.87 -20.28
N PRO A 85 8.74 4.87 -19.90
CA PRO A 85 9.86 4.44 -20.73
C PRO A 85 9.38 3.89 -22.07
N GLU A 86 10.20 4.04 -23.10
CA GLU A 86 9.87 3.59 -24.45
C GLU A 86 9.99 2.06 -24.59
N PRO A 87 9.25 1.43 -25.51
CA PRO A 87 9.40 0.01 -25.79
C PRO A 87 10.85 -0.38 -26.11
N GLY A 88 11.33 -1.44 -25.48
CA GLY A 88 12.72 -1.91 -25.57
C GLY A 88 13.66 -1.31 -24.51
N GLU A 89 13.29 -0.20 -23.87
CA GLU A 89 14.07 0.34 -22.75
C GLU A 89 13.92 -0.54 -21.51
N ARG A 90 14.98 -0.61 -20.70
CA ARG A 90 14.89 -1.26 -19.39
C ARG A 90 14.43 -0.26 -18.37
N THR A 91 13.46 -0.66 -17.55
CA THR A 91 12.97 0.16 -16.45
C THR A 91 13.08 -0.58 -15.12
N ARG A 92 13.11 0.22 -14.07
CA ARG A 92 12.89 -0.20 -12.69
C ARG A 92 11.92 0.80 -12.08
N SER A 93 10.69 0.36 -11.87
CA SER A 93 9.59 1.21 -11.41
C SER A 93 9.10 0.72 -10.06
N VAL A 94 8.83 1.65 -9.16
CA VAL A 94 8.24 1.39 -7.85
C VAL A 94 6.90 2.09 -7.78
N GLY A 95 5.87 1.39 -7.35
CA GLY A 95 4.52 1.93 -7.32
C GLY A 95 3.52 0.99 -6.66
N LEU A 96 2.25 1.34 -6.74
CA LEU A 96 1.16 0.50 -6.26
C LEU A 96 0.62 -0.33 -7.43
N LEU A 97 0.52 -1.65 -7.25
CA LEU A 97 -0.23 -2.47 -8.20
C LEU A 97 -1.72 -2.26 -7.97
N SER A 98 -2.42 -1.76 -8.98
CA SER A 98 -3.86 -1.59 -8.98
C SER A 98 -4.52 -2.52 -10.00
N VAL A 99 -5.71 -3.01 -9.68
CA VAL A 99 -6.58 -3.65 -10.67
C VAL A 99 -7.06 -2.60 -11.68
N GLU A 100 -7.15 -2.94 -12.97
CA GLU A 100 -7.79 -2.09 -13.98
C GLU A 100 -8.92 -2.81 -14.72
N ARG A 101 -10.18 -2.61 -14.32
CA ARG A 101 -11.33 -3.24 -15.02
C ARG A 101 -11.94 -2.37 -16.13
N HIS A 102 -11.62 -1.08 -16.17
CA HIS A 102 -12.16 -0.12 -17.11
C HIS A 102 -11.17 0.08 -18.27
N GLY A 103 -11.39 -0.67 -19.35
CA GLY A 103 -10.63 -0.49 -20.59
C GLY A 103 -9.34 -1.29 -20.68
N ALA A 104 -9.00 -2.09 -19.66
CA ALA A 104 -7.86 -3.00 -19.77
C ALA A 104 -8.07 -4.04 -20.87
N ARG A 105 -7.08 -4.12 -21.76
CA ARG A 105 -7.00 -5.10 -22.86
C ARG A 105 -5.71 -5.91 -22.84
N TRP A 106 -4.89 -5.74 -21.81
CA TRP A 106 -3.60 -6.42 -21.65
C TRP A 106 -3.74 -7.74 -20.87
N PRO A 107 -2.70 -8.61 -20.91
CA PRO A 107 -2.70 -9.86 -20.17
C PRO A 107 -2.95 -9.68 -18.68
N GLN A 108 -3.68 -10.64 -18.10
CA GLN A 108 -3.99 -10.66 -16.68
C GLN A 108 -2.92 -11.43 -15.89
N ALA A 109 -2.68 -11.01 -14.66
CA ALA A 109 -1.94 -11.77 -13.67
C ALA A 109 -2.89 -12.64 -12.85
N GLY A 110 -2.66 -13.95 -12.87
CA GLY A 110 -3.44 -14.94 -12.14
C GLY A 110 -2.74 -15.41 -10.86
N GLY A 111 -3.48 -15.55 -9.77
CA GLY A 111 -2.93 -16.06 -8.52
C GLY A 111 -3.98 -16.32 -7.45
N ARG A 112 -3.53 -16.95 -6.37
CA ARG A 112 -4.38 -17.29 -5.22
C ARG A 112 -4.44 -16.14 -4.23
N VAL A 113 -5.65 -15.81 -3.77
CA VAL A 113 -5.87 -14.84 -2.71
C VAL A 113 -5.38 -15.42 -1.38
N ARG A 114 -4.39 -14.76 -0.75
CA ARG A 114 -3.84 -15.16 0.56
C ARG A 114 -4.38 -14.32 1.71
N ALA A 115 -4.70 -13.07 1.45
CA ALA A 115 -5.28 -12.15 2.43
C ALA A 115 -6.11 -11.09 1.70
N VAL A 116 -7.17 -10.64 2.36
CA VAL A 116 -7.98 -9.50 1.93
C VAL A 116 -8.06 -8.52 3.09
N GLN A 117 -7.71 -7.26 2.84
CA GLN A 117 -7.75 -6.21 3.84
C GLN A 117 -8.56 -5.04 3.30
N VAL A 118 -9.64 -4.67 4.00
CA VAL A 118 -10.40 -3.46 3.67
C VAL A 118 -9.58 -2.24 4.04
N LEU A 119 -9.37 -1.36 3.06
CA LEU A 119 -8.66 -0.11 3.21
C LEU A 119 -9.63 0.98 3.62
N THR A 120 -9.36 1.63 4.75
CA THR A 120 -10.00 2.88 5.16
C THR A 120 -9.03 4.03 4.94
N GLN A 121 -9.44 5.05 4.19
CA GLN A 121 -8.64 6.25 3.94
C GLN A 121 -9.23 7.44 4.73
N ALA A 122 -8.37 8.22 5.38
CA ALA A 122 -8.76 9.49 5.98
C ALA A 122 -8.73 10.62 4.95
N TRP A 123 -9.68 11.53 5.08
CA TRP A 123 -9.88 12.69 4.22
C TRP A 123 -10.01 13.93 5.09
N ALA A 124 -9.41 15.03 4.66
CA ALA A 124 -9.55 16.34 5.30
C ALA A 124 -10.17 17.32 4.31
N GLU A 125 -10.93 18.29 4.81
CA GLU A 125 -11.37 19.38 3.95
C GLU A 125 -10.16 20.14 3.38
N THR A 126 -10.28 20.63 2.14
CA THR A 126 -9.25 21.46 1.51
C THR A 126 -9.18 22.86 2.14
N ALA A 127 -10.31 23.35 2.65
CA ALA A 127 -10.42 24.57 3.43
C ALA A 127 -11.59 24.44 4.43
N PRO A 128 -11.55 25.11 5.59
CA PRO A 128 -12.62 25.00 6.59
C PRO A 128 -14.01 25.29 5.99
N GLY A 129 -14.91 24.31 6.10
CA GLY A 129 -16.29 24.41 5.62
C GLY A 129 -16.46 24.29 4.10
N SER A 130 -15.41 23.96 3.34
CA SER A 130 -15.50 23.84 1.88
C SER A 130 -16.36 22.66 1.44
N ARG A 131 -16.45 21.61 2.27
CA ARG A 131 -17.00 20.29 1.91
C ARG A 131 -16.32 19.63 0.70
N CYS A 132 -15.18 20.17 0.27
CA CYS A 132 -14.27 19.56 -0.68
C CYS A 132 -13.17 18.87 0.11
N TYR A 133 -12.89 17.61 -0.20
CA TYR A 133 -12.01 16.77 0.61
C TYR A 133 -10.81 16.28 -0.20
N GLU A 134 -9.64 16.30 0.42
CA GLU A 134 -8.41 15.70 -0.07
C GLU A 134 -8.00 14.53 0.83
N PRO A 135 -7.34 13.50 0.27
CA PRO A 135 -6.85 12.39 1.07
C PRO A 135 -5.72 12.87 1.99
N VAL A 136 -5.74 12.43 3.24
CA VAL A 136 -4.63 12.72 4.17
C VAL A 136 -3.56 11.65 3.98
N ALA A 137 -2.44 12.04 3.38
CA ALA A 137 -1.30 11.18 3.10
C ALA A 137 -0.90 10.33 4.32
N GLY A 138 -0.73 9.03 4.13
CA GLY A 138 -0.32 8.09 5.17
C GLY A 138 -1.35 7.82 6.28
N GLN A 139 -2.51 8.48 6.31
CA GLN A 139 -3.56 8.22 7.29
C GLN A 139 -4.57 7.21 6.74
N ARG A 140 -4.21 5.95 6.84
CA ARG A 140 -5.03 4.81 6.42
C ARG A 140 -5.09 3.71 7.47
N GLY A 141 -6.15 2.94 7.43
CA GLY A 141 -6.33 1.72 8.21
C GLY A 141 -6.52 0.53 7.29
N LEU A 142 -6.00 -0.63 7.69
CA LEU A 142 -6.24 -1.91 7.04
C LEU A 142 -6.98 -2.81 8.03
N ARG A 143 -8.05 -3.45 7.57
CA ARG A 143 -8.82 -4.39 8.37
C ARG A 143 -8.94 -5.72 7.64
N GLY A 144 -8.36 -6.78 8.21
CA GLY A 144 -8.47 -8.13 7.67
C GLY A 144 -9.92 -8.61 7.55
N VAL A 145 -10.25 -9.25 6.42
CA VAL A 145 -11.54 -9.90 6.17
C VAL A 145 -11.33 -11.19 5.39
N ASP A 146 -12.21 -12.17 5.59
CA ASP A 146 -12.14 -13.43 4.82
C ASP A 146 -12.71 -13.28 3.40
N ARG A 147 -13.59 -12.30 3.19
CA ARG A 147 -14.27 -12.04 1.93
C ARG A 147 -14.27 -10.56 1.58
N CYS A 148 -13.90 -10.23 0.36
CA CYS A 148 -13.98 -8.89 -0.19
C CYS A 148 -15.44 -8.43 -0.20
N PRO A 149 -15.76 -7.24 0.36
CA PRO A 149 -17.10 -6.68 0.22
C PRO A 149 -17.36 -6.31 -1.25
N LYS A 150 -18.62 -6.41 -1.66
CA LYS A 150 -19.08 -5.84 -2.94
C LYS A 150 -19.29 -4.34 -2.83
N TRP A 151 -19.88 -3.92 -1.71
CA TRP A 151 -20.27 -2.55 -1.41
C TRP A 151 -19.49 -2.09 -0.20
N PHE A 152 -18.76 -0.99 -0.36
CA PHE A 152 -17.93 -0.41 0.68
C PHE A 152 -18.78 0.56 1.48
N THR A 153 -18.66 0.46 2.79
CA THR A 153 -19.48 1.25 3.69
C THR A 153 -18.95 2.67 3.69
N LYS A 154 -19.84 3.62 3.42
CA LYS A 154 -19.71 4.98 3.95
C LYS A 154 -19.77 4.86 5.46
N THR A 155 -18.62 4.70 6.12
CA THR A 155 -18.55 4.52 7.58
C THR A 155 -19.38 5.58 8.28
N GLU A 156 -19.93 5.30 9.46
CA GLU A 156 -20.74 6.27 10.24
C GLU A 156 -20.00 7.62 10.44
N SER A 157 -18.66 7.59 10.40
CA SER A 157 -17.74 8.73 10.34
C SER A 157 -17.80 9.61 9.08
N GLU A 158 -18.55 9.25 8.04
CA GLU A 158 -18.92 10.20 6.98
C GLU A 158 -19.95 11.21 7.45
N THR A 159 -20.73 10.86 8.48
CA THR A 159 -21.78 11.70 9.09
C THR A 159 -21.22 12.55 10.24
N GLU A 160 -20.21 12.03 10.93
CA GLU A 160 -19.51 12.73 12.03
C GLU A 160 -18.23 13.37 11.50
N VAL A 161 -18.34 14.64 11.10
CA VAL A 161 -17.18 15.47 10.79
C VAL A 161 -16.45 15.77 12.09
N GLU A 162 -15.31 15.12 12.32
CA GLU A 162 -14.47 15.50 13.45
C GLU A 162 -13.72 16.79 13.13
N PRO A 163 -13.85 17.84 13.95
CA PRO A 163 -13.06 19.05 13.77
C PRO A 163 -11.59 18.73 14.04
N ALA A 164 -10.74 18.90 13.02
CA ALA A 164 -9.31 18.85 13.20
C ALA A 164 -8.81 20.09 13.97
N ALA A 165 -7.59 20.02 14.50
CA ALA A 165 -6.97 21.12 15.24
C ALA A 165 -6.83 22.42 14.41
N ASP A 166 -6.86 22.32 13.08
CA ASP A 166 -6.83 23.43 12.12
C ASP A 166 -8.23 23.91 11.69
N GLY A 167 -9.29 23.39 12.32
CA GLY A 167 -10.69 23.73 12.03
C GLY A 167 -11.25 23.08 10.77
N ARG A 168 -10.48 22.25 10.06
CA ARG A 168 -10.95 21.52 8.87
C ARG A 168 -11.72 20.27 9.29
N GLY A 169 -12.81 19.99 8.59
CA GLY A 169 -13.54 18.74 8.78
C GLY A 169 -12.69 17.52 8.38
N ARG A 170 -12.72 16.47 9.20
CA ARG A 170 -12.14 15.17 8.87
C ARG A 170 -13.18 14.08 8.82
N ARG A 171 -12.97 13.12 7.92
CA ARG A 171 -13.75 11.91 7.81
C ARG A 171 -12.90 10.74 7.32
N SER A 172 -13.33 9.54 7.63
CA SER A 172 -12.75 8.30 7.10
C SER A 172 -13.81 7.53 6.32
N ARG A 173 -13.39 6.88 5.23
CA ARG A 173 -14.24 5.99 4.43
C ARG A 173 -13.48 4.77 3.97
N GLU A 174 -14.18 3.66 3.80
CA GLU A 174 -13.64 2.50 3.08
C GLU A 174 -13.40 2.92 1.61
N SER A 175 -12.21 2.66 1.07
CA SER A 175 -11.79 3.13 -0.28
C SER A 175 -11.30 2.01 -1.19
N GLY A 176 -11.57 0.75 -0.81
CA GLY A 176 -11.21 -0.44 -1.57
C GLY A 176 -10.62 -1.53 -0.68
N VAL A 177 -9.92 -2.47 -1.31
CA VAL A 177 -9.17 -3.53 -0.62
C VAL A 177 -7.72 -3.57 -1.06
N VAL A 178 -6.83 -3.92 -0.14
CA VAL A 178 -5.50 -4.45 -0.46
C VAL A 178 -5.58 -5.97 -0.39
N VAL A 179 -5.15 -6.62 -1.47
CA VAL A 179 -5.17 -8.06 -1.63
C VAL A 179 -3.75 -8.56 -1.68
N THR A 180 -3.44 -9.60 -0.91
CA THR A 180 -2.18 -10.34 -1.13
C THR A 180 -2.45 -11.49 -2.08
N LEU A 181 -1.85 -11.44 -3.28
CA LEU A 181 -1.91 -12.49 -4.28
C LEU A 181 -0.64 -13.35 -4.25
N ASP A 182 -0.81 -14.66 -4.30
CA ASP A 182 0.24 -15.65 -4.49
C ASP A 182 0.28 -16.08 -5.95
N VAL A 183 1.25 -15.54 -6.70
CA VAL A 183 1.32 -15.64 -8.16
C VAL A 183 2.38 -16.67 -8.58
N PRO A 184 2.01 -17.73 -9.31
CA PRO A 184 2.96 -18.73 -9.81
C PRO A 184 4.04 -18.15 -10.73
N GLY A 185 5.23 -18.74 -10.68
CA GLY A 185 6.35 -18.34 -11.55
C GLY A 185 6.95 -16.96 -11.26
N THR A 186 6.52 -16.30 -10.18
CA THR A 186 7.03 -14.98 -9.78
C THR A 186 7.82 -15.03 -8.47
N ASP A 187 8.55 -13.94 -8.20
CA ASP A 187 9.14 -13.62 -6.90
C ASP A 187 9.07 -12.10 -6.66
N SER A 188 9.00 -11.68 -5.39
CA SER A 188 8.77 -10.28 -5.04
C SER A 188 9.48 -9.88 -3.75
N ARG A 189 9.58 -8.56 -3.51
CA ARG A 189 10.08 -8.03 -2.23
C ARG A 189 9.25 -8.47 -1.03
N LEU A 190 7.93 -8.60 -1.19
CA LEU A 190 7.05 -9.09 -0.13
C LEU A 190 7.34 -10.56 0.18
N SER A 191 7.53 -11.40 -0.85
CA SER A 191 7.99 -12.78 -0.66
C SER A 191 9.32 -12.84 0.10
N HIS A 192 10.30 -12.01 -0.27
CA HIS A 192 11.57 -11.91 0.46
C HIS A 192 11.38 -11.48 1.92
N ALA A 193 10.50 -10.52 2.19
CA ALA A 193 10.20 -10.05 3.54
C ALA A 193 9.56 -11.15 4.40
N VAL A 194 8.59 -11.89 3.85
CA VAL A 194 7.96 -13.03 4.54
C VAL A 194 8.97 -14.14 4.80
N ARG A 195 9.86 -14.47 3.83
CA ARG A 195 10.95 -15.44 4.05
C ARG A 195 11.86 -14.99 5.19
N GLY A 196 12.26 -13.72 5.19
CA GLY A 196 13.09 -13.13 6.25
C GLY A 196 12.44 -13.22 7.63
N ALA A 197 11.17 -12.84 7.74
CA ALA A 197 10.41 -12.92 8.99
C ALA A 197 10.27 -14.36 9.51
N ARG A 198 10.32 -15.36 8.61
CA ARG A 198 10.25 -16.79 8.95
C ARG A 198 11.61 -17.46 9.11
N GLY A 199 12.72 -16.73 8.94
CA GLY A 199 14.07 -17.31 8.96
C GLY A 199 14.34 -18.27 7.81
N ILE A 200 13.60 -18.18 6.71
CA ILE A 200 13.78 -19.00 5.51
C ILE A 200 14.92 -18.38 4.67
N PRO A 201 15.96 -19.15 4.28
CA PRO A 201 17.01 -18.65 3.40
C PRO A 201 16.47 -18.13 2.07
N GLN A 202 17.03 -17.04 1.56
CA GLN A 202 16.57 -16.46 0.30
C GLN A 202 17.00 -17.29 -0.92
N ARG A 203 18.16 -17.94 -0.86
CA ARG A 203 18.66 -18.80 -1.94
C ARG A 203 18.27 -20.25 -1.70
N GLY A 204 17.77 -20.91 -2.74
CA GLY A 204 17.41 -22.33 -2.71
C GLY A 204 16.12 -22.64 -1.96
N ALA A 205 15.35 -21.63 -1.54
CA ALA A 205 14.01 -21.86 -1.02
C ALA A 205 13.09 -22.30 -2.16
N GLU A 206 12.36 -23.39 -1.92
CA GLU A 206 11.30 -23.83 -2.83
C GLU A 206 10.25 -22.72 -3.01
N PRO A 207 9.78 -22.46 -4.24
CA PRO A 207 8.67 -21.55 -4.50
C PRO A 207 7.48 -21.77 -3.54
N GLY A 208 7.03 -20.71 -2.87
CA GLY A 208 5.89 -20.77 -1.94
C GLY A 208 6.23 -21.36 -0.55
N ALA A 209 7.50 -21.65 -0.26
CA ALA A 209 7.92 -22.06 1.09
C ALA A 209 7.56 -21.00 2.14
N GLU A 210 7.56 -19.72 1.77
CA GLU A 210 7.24 -18.59 2.63
C GLU A 210 5.82 -18.62 3.20
N THR A 211 4.86 -19.26 2.54
CA THR A 211 3.47 -19.38 3.01
C THR A 211 3.10 -20.81 3.42
N ARG A 212 3.96 -21.79 3.13
CA ARG A 212 3.72 -23.21 3.43
C ARG A 212 3.56 -23.45 4.93
N GLY A 213 2.47 -24.14 5.28
CA GLY A 213 2.17 -24.56 6.65
C GLY A 213 1.69 -23.45 7.58
N ILE A 214 1.47 -22.23 7.08
CA ILE A 214 0.91 -21.14 7.89
C ILE A 214 -0.62 -21.13 7.73
N PRO A 215 -1.39 -21.17 8.83
CA PRO A 215 -2.81 -20.90 8.80
C PRO A 215 -3.12 -19.54 8.15
N ALA A 216 -4.24 -19.44 7.43
CA ALA A 216 -4.59 -18.20 6.72
C ALA A 216 -4.67 -16.98 7.66
N ALA A 217 -5.19 -17.16 8.88
CA ALA A 217 -5.24 -16.12 9.90
C ALA A 217 -3.85 -15.66 10.34
N ASP A 218 -2.92 -16.58 10.60
CA ASP A 218 -1.56 -16.23 11.02
C ASP A 218 -0.78 -15.55 9.88
N LEU A 219 -1.01 -16.00 8.64
CA LEU A 219 -0.45 -15.34 7.46
C LEU A 219 -1.01 -13.92 7.31
N ALA A 220 -2.31 -13.72 7.52
CA ALA A 220 -2.93 -12.40 7.49
C ALA A 220 -2.35 -11.46 8.55
N VAL A 221 -2.14 -11.94 9.79
CA VAL A 221 -1.49 -11.17 10.86
C VAL A 221 -0.05 -10.80 10.49
N LEU A 222 0.71 -11.75 9.94
CA LEU A 222 2.07 -11.49 9.48
C LEU A 222 2.08 -10.44 8.37
N LEU A 223 1.23 -10.58 7.36
CA LEU A 223 1.11 -9.64 6.26
C LEU A 223 0.69 -8.26 6.76
N GLU A 224 -0.28 -8.17 7.66
CA GLU A 224 -0.70 -6.92 8.29
C GLU A 224 0.46 -6.24 9.04
N SER A 225 1.31 -7.01 9.74
CA SER A 225 2.49 -6.47 10.43
C SER A 225 3.57 -5.94 9.48
N LEU A 226 3.65 -6.49 8.27
CA LEU A 226 4.54 -6.02 7.21
C LEU A 226 3.94 -4.84 6.44
N SER A 227 2.61 -4.75 6.40
CA SER A 227 1.79 -3.76 5.72
C SER A 227 1.26 -2.66 6.64
N THR A 228 1.82 -2.50 7.83
CA THR A 228 1.49 -1.39 8.72
C THR A 228 2.79 -0.87 9.31
N PRO A 229 3.16 0.41 9.12
CA PRO A 229 4.32 0.95 9.82
C PRO A 229 4.06 0.81 11.31
N ALA A 230 5.01 0.18 12.02
CA ALA A 230 4.95 0.12 13.47
C ALA A 230 4.71 1.54 13.98
N ARG A 231 3.55 1.76 14.62
CA ARG A 231 3.21 3.02 15.27
C ARG A 231 4.42 3.34 16.13
N ARG A 232 5.24 4.34 15.75
CA ARG A 232 6.33 4.79 16.61
C ARG A 232 5.66 5.13 17.92
N GLY A 233 5.83 4.25 18.91
CA GLY A 233 5.36 4.51 20.25
C GLY A 233 5.89 5.89 20.58
N ARG A 234 4.99 6.80 20.97
CA ARG A 234 5.41 8.02 21.65
C ARG A 234 6.22 7.54 22.84
N SER A 235 7.55 7.50 22.69
CA SER A 235 8.44 7.46 23.82
C SER A 235 8.11 8.73 24.57
N ALA A 236 7.37 8.59 25.66
CA ALA A 236 7.40 9.52 26.76
C ALA A 236 8.82 9.47 27.35
N ALA A 237 9.81 9.93 26.58
CA ALA A 237 11.10 10.29 27.09
C ALA A 237 10.88 11.61 27.81
N GLY A 238 10.69 11.51 29.14
CA GLY A 238 10.64 12.66 30.02
C GLY A 238 11.81 13.59 29.71
N ARG A 239 11.51 14.87 29.54
CA ARG A 239 12.50 15.94 29.51
C ARG A 239 13.43 15.76 30.74
N PRO A 240 14.75 15.69 30.57
CA PRO A 240 15.66 15.89 31.68
C PRO A 240 15.40 17.30 32.22
N THR A 241 15.14 17.41 33.52
CA THR A 241 15.08 18.69 34.20
C THR A 241 16.50 19.24 34.28
N ASP A 242 16.71 20.42 33.72
CA ASP A 242 17.98 21.14 33.85
C ASP A 242 18.34 21.33 35.34
N PRO A 243 19.58 21.05 35.77
CA PRO A 243 19.99 21.34 37.13
C PRO A 243 20.11 22.86 37.33
N LYS A 244 19.48 23.34 38.41
CA LYS A 244 19.55 24.73 38.87
C LYS A 244 21.00 25.22 39.00
N PRO A 245 21.30 26.47 38.58
CA PRO A 245 22.62 27.04 38.80
C PRO A 245 22.86 27.28 40.30
N VAL A 246 23.94 26.71 40.81
CA VAL A 246 24.45 26.94 42.17
C VAL A 246 25.06 28.35 42.22
N ALA A 247 24.52 29.19 43.09
CA ALA A 247 25.05 30.52 43.36
C ALA A 247 26.47 30.41 43.93
N ARG A 248 27.46 31.01 43.25
CA ARG A 248 28.81 31.22 43.80
C ARG A 248 28.77 32.42 44.74
N GLY A 249 29.02 32.16 46.01
CA GLY A 249 29.19 33.19 47.04
C GLY A 249 30.42 34.06 46.78
N ARG A 250 30.25 35.37 47.01
CA ARG A 250 31.34 36.35 47.18
C ARG A 250 32.05 36.09 48.51
N ALA A 251 33.38 36.04 48.47
CA ALA A 251 34.27 36.36 49.59
C ALA A 251 35.28 37.36 49.01
N ASP A 252 35.13 38.65 49.34
CA ASP A 252 35.85 39.35 50.42
C ASP A 252 37.36 39.44 50.13
N GLU A 253 37.72 40.54 49.46
CA GLU A 253 39.08 41.10 49.44
C GLU A 253 39.13 42.31 50.37
N ARG A 254 40.01 42.25 51.37
CA ARG A 254 40.79 43.35 51.98
C ARG A 254 41.69 42.75 53.07
N PRO A 255 42.90 43.29 53.30
CA PRO A 255 43.16 44.70 53.60
C PRO A 255 43.77 45.52 52.46
#